data_AF-A0A4V6KTX9-F1
#
_entry.id   AF-A0A4V6KTX9-F1
#
_cell.length_a   1.000
_cell.length_b   1.000
_cell.length_c   1.000
_cell.angle_alpha   90.00
_cell.angle_beta   90.00
_cell.angle_gamma   90.00
#
_symmetry.space_group_name_H-M   'P 1'
#
loop_
_entity.id
_entity.type
_entity.pdbx_description
1 polymer ?
#
loop_
_entity_poly.entity_id
_entity_poly.type
_entity_poly.pdbx_seq_one_letter_code
_entity_poly.pdbx_strand_id
1 'polypeptide(L)'
;MTKGVPQRLDPLTLPLFGERLIEASAGTGKTFTIGALYLRLLLGLGQAAAFPRPLTVEEILVVTFTEAATEELRGRIRSNIHALRIACVRGHSSDRCLPR
;
A
#
# COMPACT_ATOMS: atom_id res chain seq x y z
N MET A 1 20.01 -4.10 -18.23
CA MET A 1 18.58 -3.93 -17.85
C MET A 1 17.79 -5.09 -18.42
N THR A 2 17.56 -6.15 -17.63
CA THR A 2 16.71 -7.28 -18.04
C THR A 2 15.27 -6.80 -18.13
N LYS A 3 14.72 -6.68 -19.35
CA LYS A 3 13.29 -6.42 -19.57
C LYS A 3 12.49 -7.61 -19.03
N GLY A 4 11.98 -7.48 -17.81
CA GLY A 4 11.02 -8.44 -17.25
C GLY A 4 9.70 -8.36 -18.02
N VAL A 5 9.09 -9.52 -18.29
CA VAL A 5 7.73 -9.58 -18.82
C VAL A 5 6.79 -8.96 -17.79
N PRO A 6 5.90 -8.02 -18.17
CA PRO A 6 4.96 -7.42 -17.23
C PRO A 6 4.03 -8.50 -16.65
N GLN A 7 4.06 -8.64 -15.33
CA GLN A 7 3.19 -9.55 -14.59
C GLN A 7 2.01 -8.77 -14.00
N ARG A 8 0.84 -9.41 -13.94
CA ARG A 8 -0.33 -8.83 -13.28
C ARG A 8 0.01 -8.52 -11.82
N LEU A 9 -0.16 -7.26 -11.43
CA LEU A 9 0.08 -6.80 -10.07
C LEU A 9 -0.93 -7.42 -9.10
N ASP A 10 -0.41 -8.06 -8.06
CA ASP A 10 -1.14 -8.34 -6.83
C ASP A 10 -0.51 -7.52 -5.68
N PRO A 11 -1.22 -6.52 -5.15
CA PRO A 11 -0.70 -5.65 -4.11
C PRO A 11 -0.31 -6.35 -2.81
N LEU A 12 -0.80 -7.57 -2.52
CA LEU A 12 -0.49 -8.31 -1.29
C LEU A 12 0.76 -9.17 -1.40
N THR A 13 1.11 -9.59 -2.61
CA THR A 13 2.26 -10.48 -2.90
C THR A 13 3.41 -9.76 -3.58
N LEU A 14 3.24 -8.49 -3.98
CA LEU A 14 4.33 -7.66 -4.48
C LEU A 14 5.48 -7.62 -3.45
N PRO A 15 6.71 -8.02 -3.81
CA PRO A 15 7.84 -7.96 -2.89
C PRO A 15 8.25 -6.49 -2.66
N LEU A 16 8.27 -6.07 -1.40
CA LEU A 16 8.51 -4.67 -1.00
C LEU A 16 10.00 -4.34 -0.78
N PHE A 17 10.90 -5.08 -1.42
CA PHE A 17 12.35 -4.86 -1.35
C PHE A 17 12.95 -4.61 -2.74
N GLY A 18 14.01 -3.81 -2.76
CA GLY A 18 14.66 -3.35 -3.99
C GLY A 18 13.78 -2.41 -4.79
N GLU A 19 14.11 -2.26 -6.08
CA GLU A 19 13.38 -1.40 -7.00
C GLU A 19 12.26 -2.18 -7.70
N ARG A 20 11.07 -1.59 -7.77
CA ARG A 20 9.90 -2.17 -8.44
C ARG A 20 9.24 -1.12 -9.31
N LEU A 21 8.98 -1.48 -10.57
CA LEU A 21 8.20 -0.67 -11.49
C LEU A 21 6.79 -1.24 -11.57
N ILE A 22 5.79 -0.39 -11.30
CA ILE A 22 4.38 -0.74 -11.43
C ILE A 22 3.80 0.10 -12.56
N GLU A 23 3.36 -0.56 -13.63
CA GLU A 23 2.63 0.09 -14.72
C GLU A 23 1.13 0.09 -14.42
N ALA A 24 0.46 1.24 -14.63
CA ALA A 24 -0.96 1.37 -14.33
C ALA A 24 -1.64 2.40 -15.24
N SER A 25 -2.61 1.94 -16.04
CA SER A 25 -3.42 2.77 -16.94
C SER A 25 -4.44 3.62 -16.19
N ALA A 26 -5.06 4.60 -16.86
CA ALA A 26 -6.13 5.40 -16.27
C ALA A 26 -7.26 4.49 -15.75
N GLY A 27 -7.81 4.81 -14.58
CA GLY A 27 -8.90 4.04 -13.96
C GLY A 27 -8.52 2.72 -13.27
N THR A 28 -7.25 2.28 -13.28
CA THR A 28 -6.84 0.99 -12.68
C THR A 28 -6.55 1.04 -11.18
N GLY A 29 -7.08 2.04 -10.46
CA GLY A 29 -6.93 2.12 -9.01
C GLY A 29 -5.49 2.39 -8.52
N LYS A 30 -4.72 3.23 -9.24
CA LYS A 30 -3.35 3.66 -8.85
C LYS A 30 -3.27 4.10 -7.38
N THR A 31 -4.10 5.08 -7.00
CA THR A 31 -4.14 5.62 -5.64
C THR A 31 -4.56 4.58 -4.60
N PHE A 32 -5.43 3.64 -4.99
CA PHE A 32 -5.84 2.53 -4.12
C PHE A 32 -4.69 1.57 -3.84
N THR A 33 -3.95 1.22 -4.90
CA THR A 33 -2.77 0.37 -4.82
C THR A 33 -1.72 0.99 -3.91
N ILE A 34 -1.41 2.28 -4.08
CA ILE A 34 -0.42 2.98 -3.24
C ILE A 34 -0.85 2.95 -1.76
N GLY A 35 -2.12 3.21 -1.46
CA GLY A 35 -2.64 3.12 -0.09
C GLY A 35 -2.51 1.71 0.52
N ALA A 36 -2.74 0.66 -0.27
CA ALA A 36 -2.56 -0.71 0.19
C ALA A 36 -1.09 -1.05 0.46
N LEU A 37 -0.17 -0.64 -0.43
CA LEU A 37 1.28 -0.83 -0.21
C LEU A 37 1.76 -0.07 1.02
N TYR A 38 1.26 1.14 1.24
CA TYR A 38 1.57 1.94 2.43
C TYR A 38 1.19 1.20 3.72
N LEU A 39 -0.02 0.65 3.79
CA LEU A 39 -0.45 -0.16 4.94
C LEU A 39 0.40 -1.41 5.12
N ARG A 40 0.79 -2.08 4.03
CA ARG A 40 1.66 -3.25 4.10
C ARG A 40 3.02 -2.92 4.72
N LEU A 41 3.61 -1.78 4.37
CA LEU A 41 4.86 -1.30 4.96
C LEU A 41 4.69 -0.95 6.44
N LEU A 42 3.60 -0.26 6.79
CA LEU A 42 3.31 0.17 8.16
C LEU A 42 3.09 -1.01 9.11
N LEU A 43 2.44 -2.06 8.62
CA LEU A 43 2.01 -3.21 9.44
C LEU A 43 2.89 -4.46 9.26
N GLY A 44 3.85 -4.44 8.34
CA GLY A 44 4.68 -5.61 8.00
C GLY A 44 3.90 -6.74 7.33
N LEU A 45 2.89 -6.44 6.51
CA LEU A 45 2.03 -7.44 5.86
C LEU A 45 2.64 -7.98 4.56
N GLY A 46 2.40 -9.27 4.29
CA GLY A 46 2.79 -9.93 3.03
C GLY A 46 3.75 -11.12 3.19
N GLN A 47 3.98 -11.60 4.41
CA GLN A 47 4.75 -12.82 4.70
C GLN A 47 6.13 -12.78 4.01
N ALA A 48 6.48 -13.76 3.18
CA ALA A 48 7.74 -13.82 2.44
C ALA A 48 7.98 -12.62 1.49
N ALA A 49 6.93 -11.89 1.11
CA ALA A 49 7.01 -10.69 0.27
C ALA A 49 6.99 -9.38 1.09
N ALA A 50 6.90 -9.47 2.41
CA ALA A 50 6.89 -8.31 3.30
C ALA A 50 8.27 -7.63 3.37
N PHE A 51 8.28 -6.38 3.79
CA PHE A 51 9.51 -5.73 4.22
C PHE A 51 10.03 -6.41 5.51
N PRO A 52 11.36 -6.51 5.73
CA PRO A 52 11.91 -7.26 6.88
C PRO A 52 11.41 -6.85 8.26
N ARG A 53 10.88 -5.63 8.41
CA ARG A 53 10.28 -5.10 9.63
C ARG A 53 9.13 -4.15 9.29
N PRO A 54 8.18 -3.90 10.21
CA PRO A 54 7.27 -2.77 10.03
C PRO A 54 8.06 -1.44 10.03
N LEU A 55 7.60 -0.49 9.22
CA LEU A 55 8.15 0.86 9.11
C LEU A 55 7.23 1.86 9.82
N THR A 56 7.79 2.94 10.37
CA THR A 56 6.99 4.07 10.87
C THR A 56 6.57 5.00 9.73
N VAL A 57 5.62 5.91 10.01
CA VAL A 57 5.12 6.89 9.03
C VAL A 57 6.26 7.76 8.48
N GLU A 58 7.22 8.11 9.34
CA GLU A 58 8.37 8.96 9.03
C GLU A 58 9.41 8.25 8.15
N GLU A 59 9.40 6.91 8.13
CA GLU A 59 10.30 6.09 7.31
C GLU A 59 9.77 5.85 5.88
N ILE A 60 8.52 6.23 5.59
CA ILE A 60 7.87 5.99 4.29
C ILE A 60 7.72 7.30 3.52
N LEU A 61 8.54 7.49 2.49
CA LEU A 61 8.44 8.63 1.58
C LEU A 61 7.49 8.30 0.42
N VAL A 62 6.47 9.14 0.24
CA VAL A 62 5.58 9.09 -0.93
C VAL A 62 5.59 10.44 -1.63
N VAL A 63 5.81 10.42 -2.94
CA VAL A 63 5.88 11.61 -3.79
C VAL A 63 4.91 11.49 -4.95
N THR A 64 4.24 12.59 -5.28
CA THR A 64 3.29 12.70 -6.40
C THR A 64 3.55 13.97 -7.19
N PHE A 65 3.10 14.01 -8.44
CA PHE A 65 3.36 15.14 -9.34
C PHE A 65 2.63 16.43 -8.95
N THR A 66 1.44 16.32 -8.34
CA THR A 66 0.62 17.48 -7.97
C THR A 66 0.34 17.51 -6.47
N GLU A 67 0.21 18.71 -5.92
CA GLU A 67 -0.17 18.91 -4.50
C GLU A 67 -1.56 18.33 -4.20
N ALA A 68 -2.51 18.48 -5.11
CA ALA A 68 -3.85 17.91 -4.95
C ALA A 68 -3.82 16.37 -4.82
N ALA A 69 -2.98 15.69 -5.61
CA ALA A 69 -2.80 14.24 -5.49
C ALA A 69 -2.11 13.85 -4.18
N THR A 70 -1.17 14.67 -3.70
CA THR A 70 -0.54 14.48 -2.39
C THR A 70 -1.58 14.55 -1.27
N GLU A 71 -2.44 15.57 -1.26
CA GLU A 71 -3.48 15.74 -0.24
C GLU A 71 -4.53 14.63 -0.29
N GLU A 72 -4.98 14.26 -1.48
CA GLU A 72 -5.93 13.14 -1.66
C GLU A 72 -5.35 11.84 -1.09
N LEU A 73 -4.10 11.52 -1.44
CA LEU A 73 -3.43 10.30 -0.99
C LEU A 73 -3.21 10.31 0.52
N ARG A 74 -2.78 11.45 1.09
CA ARG A 74 -2.61 11.62 2.53
C ARG A 74 -3.93 11.42 3.27
N GLY A 75 -5.00 12.05 2.80
CA GLY A 75 -6.35 11.89 3.35
C GLY A 75 -6.79 10.43 3.33
N ARG A 76 -6.54 9.74 2.21
CA ARG A 76 -6.89 8.33 2.06
C ARG A 76 -6.11 7.40 2.98
N ILE A 77 -4.79 7.59 3.11
CA ILE A 77 -3.96 6.80 4.02
C ILE A 77 -4.46 6.97 5.46
N ARG A 78 -4.74 8.20 5.89
CA ARG A 78 -5.28 8.48 7.23
C ARG A 78 -6.62 7.78 7.47
N SER A 79 -7.54 7.87 6.50
CA SER A 79 -8.84 7.21 6.59
C SER A 79 -8.70 5.69 6.70
N ASN A 80 -7.81 5.08 5.92
CA ASN A 80 -7.56 3.65 5.95
C ASN A 80 -6.98 3.19 7.29
N ILE A 81 -5.99 3.92 7.82
CA ILE A 81 -5.41 3.64 9.14
C ILE A 81 -6.49 3.75 10.23
N HIS A 82 -7.33 4.77 10.15
CA HIS A 82 -8.42 4.96 11.10
C HIS A 82 -9.43 3.81 11.04
N ALA A 83 -9.87 3.43 9.83
CA ALA A 83 -10.79 2.32 9.62
C ALA A 83 -10.21 1.00 10.16
N LEU A 84 -8.95 0.70 9.85
CA LEU A 84 -8.24 -0.46 10.39
C LEU A 84 -8.19 -0.44 11.92
N ARG A 85 -7.81 0.68 12.52
CA ARG A 85 -7.77 0.82 13.98
C ARG A 85 -9.13 0.50 14.59
N ILE A 86 -10.20 1.06 14.03
CA ILE A 86 -11.57 0.80 14.49
C ILE A 86 -11.94 -0.67 14.33
N ALA A 87 -11.59 -1.30 13.21
CA ALA A 87 -11.84 -2.72 12.96
C ALA A 87 -11.10 -3.63 13.97
N CYS A 88 -9.83 -3.32 14.28
CA CYS A 88 -9.07 -4.04 15.30
C CYS A 88 -9.68 -3.89 16.69
N VAL A 89 -10.09 -2.67 17.07
CA VAL A 89 -10.71 -2.40 18.39
C VAL A 89 -12.08 -3.08 18.51
N ARG A 90 -12.83 -3.21 17.42
CA ARG A 90 -14.16 -3.84 17.41
C ARG A 90 -14.12 -5.36 17.19
N GLY A 91 -12.95 -5.94 16.93
CA GLY A 91 -12.77 -7.38 16.70
C GLY A 91 -13.40 -7.92 15.42
N HIS A 92 -13.90 -7.07 14.51
CA HIS A 92 -14.49 -7.46 13.23
C HIS A 92 -14.13 -6.42 12.15
N SER A 93 -13.58 -6.90 11.03
CA SER A 93 -13.35 -6.12 9.80
C SER A 93 -14.21 -6.68 8.66
N SER A 94 -15.05 -5.84 8.05
CA SER A 94 -15.71 -6.12 6.77
C SER A 94 -14.84 -5.74 5.56
N ASP A 95 -13.66 -5.15 5.78
CA ASP A 95 -12.73 -4.76 4.72
C ASP A 95 -11.84 -5.92 4.30
N ARG A 96 -12.01 -6.34 3.03
CA ARG A 96 -11.30 -7.45 2.39
C ARG A 96 -9.79 -7.25 2.26
N CYS A 97 -9.27 -6.06 2.55
CA CYS A 97 -7.85 -5.72 2.51
C CYS A 97 -7.13 -5.91 3.85
N LEU A 98 -7.85 -6.22 4.93
CA LEU A 98 -7.25 -6.43 6.24
C LEU A 98 -7.13 -7.93 6.51
N PRO A 99 -6.00 -8.39 7.07
CA PRO A 99 -5.87 -9.78 7.47
C PRO A 99 -6.96 -10.10 8.51
N ARG A 100 -7.61 -11.25 8.33
CA ARG A 100 -8.53 -11.84 9.31
C ARG A 100 -7.77 -12.27 10.56
#